data_AF-E6VDG2-F1
#
_entry.id   AF-E6VDG2-F1
#
_cell.length_a   1.000
_cell.length_b   1.000
_cell.length_c   1.000
_cell.angle_alpha   90.00
_cell.angle_beta   90.00
_cell.angle_gamma   90.00
#
_symmetry.space_group_name_H-M   'P 1'
#
loop_
_entity.id
_entity.type
_entity.pdbx_description
1 polymer ?
#
loop_
_entity_poly.entity_id
_entity_poly.type
_entity_poly.pdbx_seq_one_letter_code
_entity_poly.pdbx_strand_id
1 'polypeptide(L)'
;MRGKKSATRAVQATIKRLTAQTRTVSRLAAIASHAMMGAAIGLGFAFVATWSPNFGVTPALLSLPEHRVFDFALTSAFGFAIVATLTGLALGEADER
;
A
#
# COMPACT_ATOMS: atom_id res chain seq x y z
N MET A 1 28.03 24.98 39.01
CA MET A 1 27.07 24.97 37.87
C MET A 1 27.13 23.63 37.13
N ARG A 2 26.38 22.60 37.55
CA ARG A 2 26.52 21.23 37.01
C ARG A 2 25.16 20.53 36.83
N GLY A 3 24.17 21.23 36.28
CA GLY A 3 22.81 20.68 36.07
C GLY A 3 22.27 20.76 34.64
N LYS A 4 22.79 21.69 33.81
CA LYS A 4 22.21 21.95 32.48
C LYS A 4 22.43 20.84 31.44
N LYS A 5 23.53 20.08 31.51
CA LYS A 5 23.87 19.03 30.52
C LYS A 5 22.90 17.83 30.51
N SER A 6 22.22 17.56 31.63
CA SER A 6 21.28 16.44 31.76
C SER A 6 19.94 16.75 31.07
N ALA A 7 19.39 17.95 31.31
CA ALA A 7 18.14 18.39 30.71
C ALA A 7 18.22 18.49 29.17
N THR A 8 19.36 18.97 28.64
CA THR A 8 19.54 19.08 27.17
C THR A 8 19.57 17.70 26.50
N ARG A 9 20.19 16.69 27.13
CA ARG A 9 20.19 15.30 26.61
C ARG A 9 18.80 14.66 26.65
N ALA A 10 18.02 14.91 27.71
CA ALA A 10 16.66 14.40 27.82
C ALA A 10 15.74 14.98 26.73
N VAL A 11 15.83 16.29 26.47
CA VAL A 11 15.07 16.95 25.40
C VAL A 11 15.49 16.42 24.02
N GLN A 12 16.79 16.24 23.77
CA GLN A 12 17.28 15.67 22.52
C GLN A 12 16.81 14.22 22.29
N ALA A 13 16.76 13.41 23.35
CA ALA A 13 16.26 12.03 23.28
C ALA A 13 14.77 11.99 22.95
N THR A 14 13.97 12.87 23.56
CA THR A 14 12.53 12.99 23.26
C THR A 14 12.28 13.45 21.82
N ILE A 15 13.03 14.45 21.33
CA ILE A 15 12.94 14.92 19.94
C ILE A 15 13.34 13.81 18.95
N LYS A 16 14.40 13.05 19.23
CA LYS A 16 14.80 11.89 18.41
C LYS A 16 13.71 10.81 18.36
N ARG A 17 13.04 10.56 19.49
CA ARG A 17 11.97 9.57 19.57
C ARG A 17 10.72 10.02 18.80
N LEU A 18 10.33 11.29 18.91
CA LEU A 18 9.24 11.89 18.15
C LEU A 18 9.52 11.85 16.65
N THR A 19 10.71 12.24 16.21
CA THR A 19 11.09 12.19 14.78
C THR A 19 11.16 10.78 14.23
N ALA A 20 11.65 9.81 15.00
CA ALA A 20 11.60 8.40 14.61
C ALA A 20 10.16 7.90 14.46
N GLN A 21 9.28 8.20 15.43
CA GLN A 21 7.87 7.81 15.39
C GLN A 21 7.14 8.46 14.19
N THR A 22 7.37 9.74 13.92
CA THR A 22 6.82 10.43 12.74
C THR A 22 7.31 9.78 11.44
N ARG A 23 8.59 9.41 11.35
CA ARG A 23 9.13 8.72 10.16
C ARG A 23 8.49 7.35 9.96
N THR A 24 8.25 6.59 11.02
CA THR A 24 7.54 5.30 10.95
C THR A 24 6.10 5.46 10.49
N VAL A 25 5.37 6.45 11.01
CA VAL A 25 3.99 6.74 10.59
C VAL A 25 3.93 7.18 9.12
N SER A 26 4.85 8.06 8.68
CA SER A 26 4.93 8.47 7.28
C SER A 26 5.24 7.31 6.34
N ARG A 27 6.13 6.37 6.73
CA ARG A 27 6.38 5.15 5.94
C ARG A 27 5.15 4.26 5.85
N LEU A 28 4.45 4.07 6.96
CA LEU A 28 3.24 3.24 6.99
C LEU A 28 2.13 3.85 6.13
N ALA A 29 1.97 5.17 6.16
CA ALA A 29 1.05 5.90 5.30
C ALA A 29 1.44 5.80 3.81
N ALA A 30 2.73 5.88 3.50
CA ALA A 30 3.23 5.70 2.13
C ALA A 30 2.96 4.29 1.60
N ILE A 31 3.21 3.25 2.42
CA ILE A 31 2.90 1.85 2.10
C ILE A 31 1.39 1.68 1.86
N ALA A 32 0.57 2.21 2.77
CA ALA A 32 -0.88 2.15 2.64
C ALA A 32 -1.38 2.88 1.38
N SER A 33 -0.76 4.01 1.02
CA SER A 33 -1.08 4.73 -0.21
C SER A 33 -0.76 3.92 -1.47
N HIS A 34 0.41 3.27 -1.52
CA HIS A 34 0.77 2.38 -2.63
C HIS A 34 -0.15 1.16 -2.71
N ALA A 35 -0.50 0.57 -1.57
CA ALA A 35 -1.45 -0.54 -1.50
C ALA A 35 -2.84 -0.13 -2.02
N MET A 36 -3.35 1.04 -1.59
CA MET A 36 -4.62 1.58 -2.08
C MET A 36 -4.58 1.90 -3.58
N MET A 37 -3.48 2.46 -4.07
CA MET A 37 -3.29 2.72 -5.50
C MET A 37 -3.32 1.40 -6.30
N GLY A 38 -2.59 0.38 -5.85
CA GLY A 38 -2.62 -0.95 -6.47
C GLY A 38 -4.01 -1.58 -6.44
N ALA A 39 -4.70 -1.50 -5.30
CA ALA A 39 -6.07 -1.99 -5.17
C ALA A 39 -7.03 -1.29 -6.16
N ALA A 40 -6.92 0.03 -6.29
CA ALA A 40 -7.73 0.81 -7.23
C ALA A 40 -7.45 0.41 -8.69
N ILE A 41 -6.18 0.21 -9.05
CA ILE A 41 -5.79 -0.28 -10.38
C ILE A 41 -6.34 -1.68 -10.63
N GLY A 42 -6.24 -2.59 -9.65
CA GLY A 42 -6.75 -3.95 -9.77
C GLY A 42 -8.28 -4.02 -9.89
N LEU A 43 -9.01 -3.14 -9.20
CA LEU A 43 -10.47 -2.99 -9.39
C LEU A 43 -10.82 -2.42 -10.76
N GLY A 44 -10.07 -1.42 -11.23
CA GLY A 44 -10.21 -0.87 -12.58
C GLY A 44 -9.95 -1.91 -13.66
N PHE A 45 -8.90 -2.72 -13.49
CA PHE A 45 -8.60 -3.86 -14.35
C PHE A 45 -9.75 -4.87 -14.35
N ALA A 46 -10.25 -5.27 -13.18
CA ALA A 46 -11.36 -6.21 -13.08
C ALA A 46 -12.62 -5.68 -13.78
N PHE A 47 -12.91 -4.39 -13.64
CA PHE A 47 -14.01 -3.72 -14.34
C PHE A 47 -13.81 -3.74 -15.87
N VAL A 48 -12.63 -3.35 -16.37
CA VAL A 48 -12.34 -3.37 -17.81
C VAL A 48 -12.38 -4.80 -18.36
N ALA A 49 -11.85 -5.77 -17.63
CA ALA A 49 -11.84 -7.18 -18.02
C ALA A 49 -13.25 -7.77 -18.08
N THR A 50 -14.15 -7.38 -17.17
CA THR A 50 -15.54 -7.84 -17.16
C THR A 50 -16.42 -7.11 -18.17
N TRP A 51 -16.10 -5.86 -18.51
CA TRP A 51 -16.87 -5.06 -19.46
C TRP A 51 -16.44 -5.26 -20.91
N SER A 52 -15.17 -5.62 -21.16
CA SER A 52 -14.64 -5.80 -22.50
C SER A 52 -14.86 -7.22 -23.03
N PRO A 53 -15.57 -7.39 -24.16
CA PRO A 53 -15.80 -8.70 -24.77
C PRO A 53 -14.51 -9.33 -25.33
N ASN A 54 -13.45 -8.55 -25.53
CA ASN A 54 -12.17 -9.01 -26.06
C ASN A 54 -11.36 -9.86 -25.08
N PHE A 55 -11.61 -9.72 -23.76
CA PHE A 55 -10.88 -10.47 -22.74
C PHE A 55 -11.49 -11.85 -22.47
N GLY A 56 -12.72 -12.12 -22.93
CA GLY A 56 -13.39 -13.42 -22.72
C GLY A 56 -13.70 -13.75 -21.25
N VAL A 57 -13.50 -12.79 -20.34
CA VAL A 57 -13.70 -12.97 -18.89
C VAL A 57 -15.19 -12.95 -18.53
N THR A 58 -15.99 -12.14 -19.22
CA THR A 58 -17.45 -12.07 -19.05
C THR A 58 -18.16 -13.41 -19.32
N PRO A 59 -17.97 -14.10 -20.46
CA PRO A 59 -18.62 -15.41 -20.68
C PRO A 59 -18.12 -16.48 -19.70
N ALA A 60 -16.85 -16.44 -19.29
CA ALA A 60 -16.32 -17.35 -18.28
C ALA A 60 -16.98 -17.14 -16.90
N LEU A 61 -17.16 -15.89 -16.48
CA LEU A 61 -17.78 -15.52 -15.20
C LEU A 61 -19.30 -15.70 -15.19
N LEU A 62 -19.99 -15.50 -16.31
CA LEU A 62 -21.44 -15.69 -16.41
C LEU A 62 -21.87 -17.17 -16.35
N SER A 63 -20.94 -18.09 -16.65
CA SER A 63 -21.16 -19.54 -16.46
C SER A 63 -21.03 -19.99 -14.99
N LEU A 64 -20.61 -19.08 -14.12
CA LEU A 64 -20.32 -19.31 -12.71
C LEU A 64 -21.31 -18.52 -11.83
N PRO A 65 -21.50 -18.92 -10.56
CA PRO A 65 -22.41 -18.20 -9.68
C PRO A 65 -21.94 -16.76 -9.40
N GLU A 66 -22.89 -15.84 -9.15
CA GLU A 66 -22.65 -14.38 -9.09
C GLU A 66 -21.55 -13.94 -8.12
N HIS A 67 -21.30 -14.68 -7.02
CA HIS A 67 -20.22 -14.37 -6.07
C HIS A 67 -18.82 -14.45 -6.68
N ARG A 68 -18.64 -15.17 -7.80
CA ARG A 68 -17.34 -15.33 -8.47
C ARG A 68 -16.84 -14.06 -9.15
N VAL A 69 -17.75 -13.17 -9.55
CA VAL A 69 -17.39 -11.84 -10.08
C VAL A 69 -16.76 -11.00 -8.98
N PHE A 70 -17.31 -11.08 -7.77
CA PHE A 70 -16.75 -10.41 -6.60
C PHE A 70 -15.41 -11.00 -6.19
N ASP A 71 -15.27 -12.33 -6.18
CA ASP A 71 -13.98 -12.99 -5.92
C ASP A 71 -12.91 -12.61 -6.95
N PHE A 72 -13.27 -12.50 -8.23
CA PHE A 72 -12.36 -12.07 -9.29
C PHE A 72 -11.91 -10.62 -9.10
N ALA A 73 -12.84 -9.72 -8.76
CA ALA A 73 -12.52 -8.32 -8.48
C ALA A 73 -11.63 -8.19 -7.24
N LEU A 74 -11.92 -8.92 -6.17
CA LEU A 74 -11.10 -8.97 -4.97
C LEU A 74 -9.70 -9.51 -5.27
N THR A 75 -9.60 -10.64 -5.98
CA THR A 75 -8.31 -11.26 -6.31
C THR A 75 -7.45 -10.32 -7.15
N SER A 76 -8.06 -9.65 -8.14
CA SER A 76 -7.38 -8.65 -8.96
C SER A 76 -6.91 -7.47 -8.11
N ALA A 77 -7.79 -6.91 -7.27
CA ALA A 77 -7.45 -5.82 -6.36
C ALA A 77 -6.28 -6.18 -5.42
N PHE A 78 -6.34 -7.36 -4.79
CA PHE A 78 -5.29 -7.84 -3.90
C PHE A 78 -3.97 -8.09 -4.64
N GLY A 79 -4.01 -8.71 -5.82
CA GLY A 79 -2.82 -8.98 -6.62
C GLY A 79 -2.08 -7.69 -6.96
N PHE A 80 -2.80 -6.69 -7.49
CA PHE A 80 -2.21 -5.39 -7.80
C PHE A 80 -1.79 -4.61 -6.55
N ALA A 81 -2.56 -4.68 -5.45
CA ALA A 81 -2.18 -4.06 -4.18
C ALA A 81 -0.86 -4.60 -3.64
N ILE A 82 -0.66 -5.92 -3.68
CA ILE A 82 0.58 -6.58 -3.24
C ILE A 82 1.75 -6.13 -4.12
N VAL A 83 1.60 -6.20 -5.45
CA VAL A 83 2.67 -5.81 -6.38
C VAL A 83 3.03 -4.33 -6.22
N ALA A 84 2.04 -3.44 -6.15
CA ALA A 84 2.25 -2.01 -5.95
C ALA A 84 2.94 -1.71 -4.61
N THR A 85 2.57 -2.44 -3.55
CA THR A 85 3.21 -2.32 -2.23
C THR A 85 4.66 -2.76 -2.27
N LEU A 86 4.96 -3.92 -2.86
CA LEU A 86 6.34 -4.41 -3.02
C LEU A 86 7.18 -3.45 -3.85
N THR A 87 6.60 -2.86 -4.90
CA THR A 87 7.27 -1.88 -5.75
C THR A 87 7.55 -0.59 -4.97
N GLY A 88 6.57 -0.09 -4.21
CA GLY A 88 6.74 1.08 -3.35
C GLY A 88 7.80 0.87 -2.27
N LEU A 89 7.89 -0.34 -1.71
CA LEU A 89 8.93 -0.72 -0.76
C LEU A 89 10.31 -0.78 -1.42
N ALA A 90 10.42 -1.41 -2.59
CA ALA A 90 11.68 -1.51 -3.33
C ALA A 90 12.23 -0.14 -3.76
N LEU A 91 11.35 0.75 -4.23
CA LEU A 91 11.71 2.13 -4.59
C LEU A 91 12.05 2.97 -3.36
N GLY A 92 11.32 2.81 -2.26
CA GLY A 92 11.59 3.51 -1.00
C GLY A 92 12.91 3.07 -0.34
N GLU A 93 13.31 1.81 -0.46
CA GLU A 93 14.63 1.34 0.00
C GLU A 93 15.78 1.78 -0.91
N ALA A 94 15.53 1.94 -2.21
CA ALA A 94 16.52 2.44 -3.17
C ALA A 94 16.84 3.94 -2.96
N ASP A 95 15.86 4.74 -2.50
CA ASP A 95 16.03 6.17 -2.22
C ASP A 95 16.78 6.45 -0.89
N GLU A 96 16.84 5.48 0.02
CA GLU A 96 17.56 5.61 1.31
C GLU A 96 19.02 5.13 1.28
N ARG A 97 19.52 4.63 0.14
CA ARG A 97 20.93 4.26 -0.08
C ARG A 97 21.70 5.36 -0.80
#